data_AF-A0A5E4IAP9-F1
#
_entry.id   AF-A0A5E4IAP9-F1
#
_cell.length_a   1.000
_cell.length_b   1.000
_cell.length_c   1.000
_cell.angle_alpha   90.00
_cell.angle_beta   90.00
_cell.angle_gamma   90.00
#
_symmetry.space_group_name_H-M   'P 1'
#
loop_
_entity.id
_entity.type
_entity.pdbx_description
1 polymer ?
#
loop_
_entity_poly.entity_id
_entity_poly.type
_entity_poly.pdbx_seq_one_letter_code
_entity_poly.pdbx_strand_id
1 'polypeptide(L)'
;MRKIVFFDKGFSFIVVGLLICSGLGLIPIQTQATINDSKYNFIIITPADFSNELQPLVAHKEQHGIITKIVTLDDIYDSVYFPARGRDDAEKIKYFIKNVYDSWNISYVLFVGDQALIPLRRCSNIPQEDVPIDFTSELYYADIYNAEGNFSSWDSDNDSIFGEWYNNSKAEDIKQDLTPEIGLGRFPCYETSEVRGIVNKIIQYESTPADPSWFHTMVVAGGETFVEYPGLEGEIMTQKALDVMTGFNPIKLWYSNGNLDLLGLHIVRAINNGCGFLYFAGHGNTYLWATLNPAGKTASLFSILHVPLLNNRGKYPVCILSGCHVCKIEKSSCLGWQLTKNQKKGAIATIGPTNVGYCGFEYNGGGMDLLELQFFREYINGTTIIGDTWRQTLIHFLEIYPIDWNLPAGENCAIDAKMVQEWILLGDPTLKIGGYSS
;
A
#
# COMPACT_ATOMS: atom_id res chain seq x y z
N MET A 1 49.14 -18.22 33.56
CA MET A 1 50.03 -19.35 33.17
C MET A 1 49.71 -19.66 31.71
N ARG A 2 50.59 -19.73 30.72
CA ARG A 2 52.05 -19.73 30.56
C ARG A 2 52.42 -18.92 29.30
N LYS A 3 53.65 -18.44 29.30
CA LYS A 3 54.35 -17.60 28.30
C LYS A 3 54.80 -18.38 27.05
N ILE A 4 54.79 -17.66 25.90
CA ILE A 4 55.87 -17.42 24.90
C ILE A 4 56.47 -18.64 24.16
N VAL A 5 56.67 -18.54 22.83
CA VAL A 5 57.97 -18.44 22.09
C VAL A 5 57.72 -18.29 20.57
N PHE A 6 58.34 -17.27 19.97
CA PHE A 6 58.54 -17.04 18.53
C PHE A 6 59.74 -17.84 17.99
N PHE A 7 59.75 -18.22 16.71
CA PHE A 7 60.97 -18.18 15.87
C PHE A 7 60.63 -18.16 14.37
N ASP A 8 60.83 -16.98 13.78
CA ASP A 8 61.60 -16.63 12.57
C ASP A 8 62.00 -17.73 11.55
N LYS A 9 61.71 -17.49 10.27
CA LYS A 9 62.68 -17.35 9.16
C LYS A 9 62.01 -17.31 7.79
N GLY A 10 62.25 -16.22 7.06
CA GLY A 10 61.93 -16.10 5.64
C GLY A 10 62.90 -16.88 4.75
N PHE A 11 62.40 -17.33 3.59
CA PHE A 11 63.20 -17.68 2.43
C PHE A 11 62.42 -17.30 1.16
N SER A 12 63.01 -16.41 0.35
CA SER A 12 62.60 -16.13 -1.02
C SER A 12 63.11 -17.24 -1.93
N PHE A 13 62.24 -17.76 -2.80
CA PHE A 13 62.65 -18.41 -4.04
C PHE A 13 61.77 -17.97 -5.20
N ILE A 14 62.44 -17.42 -6.21
CA ILE A 14 61.94 -17.13 -7.55
C ILE A 14 61.70 -18.47 -8.26
N VAL A 15 60.50 -18.68 -8.79
CA VAL A 15 60.25 -19.69 -9.83
C VAL A 15 59.46 -19.04 -10.96
N VAL A 16 60.16 -18.78 -12.07
CA VAL A 16 59.57 -18.43 -13.35
C VAL A 16 59.27 -19.73 -14.11
N GLY A 17 57.97 -19.97 -14.28
CA GLY A 17 57.29 -20.60 -15.42
C GLY A 17 57.84 -21.86 -16.09
N LEU A 18 56.98 -22.87 -16.19
CA LEU A 18 56.66 -23.48 -17.50
C LEU A 18 55.27 -24.13 -17.50
N LEU A 19 54.49 -23.77 -18.52
CA LEU A 19 53.11 -24.18 -18.77
C LEU A 19 52.98 -25.70 -18.95
N ILE A 20 51.91 -26.26 -18.38
CA ILE A 20 51.23 -27.44 -18.94
C ILE A 20 49.75 -27.08 -19.05
N CYS A 21 49.30 -26.91 -20.30
CA CYS A 21 47.90 -26.71 -20.65
C CYS A 21 47.08 -27.97 -20.35
N SER A 22 46.16 -27.88 -19.39
CA SER A 22 44.95 -28.71 -19.36
C SER A 22 43.75 -27.79 -19.58
N GLY A 23 43.00 -28.07 -20.64
CA GLY A 23 41.86 -27.27 -21.07
C GLY A 23 40.74 -27.28 -20.04
N LEU A 24 40.55 -26.16 -19.36
CA LEU A 24 39.29 -25.81 -18.74
C LEU A 24 38.55 -24.91 -19.75
N GLY A 25 37.63 -25.53 -20.49
CA GLY A 25 36.63 -24.76 -21.23
C GLY A 25 35.82 -23.96 -20.22
N LEU A 26 35.92 -22.63 -20.29
CA LEU A 26 34.96 -21.74 -19.68
C LEU A 26 33.63 -22.02 -20.35
N ILE A 27 32.74 -22.72 -19.64
CA ILE A 27 31.33 -22.78 -20.02
C ILE A 27 30.79 -21.38 -19.73
N PRO A 28 30.34 -20.61 -20.73
CA PRO A 28 29.60 -19.41 -20.43
C PRO A 28 28.33 -19.86 -19.72
N ILE A 29 28.14 -19.41 -18.48
CA ILE A 29 26.83 -19.46 -17.84
C ILE A 29 25.95 -18.56 -18.72
N GLN A 30 25.22 -19.17 -19.65
CA GLN A 30 24.03 -18.55 -20.18
C GLN A 30 23.10 -18.39 -18.98
N THR A 31 22.99 -17.17 -18.48
CA THR A 31 21.77 -16.73 -17.83
C THR A 31 20.67 -16.87 -18.87
N GLN A 32 20.02 -18.04 -18.90
CA GLN A 32 18.67 -18.13 -19.41
C GLN A 32 17.85 -17.22 -18.50
N ALA A 33 17.69 -15.97 -18.92
CA ALA A 33 16.50 -15.24 -18.58
C ALA A 33 15.35 -16.14 -19.04
N THR A 34 14.71 -16.83 -18.12
CA THR A 34 13.36 -17.31 -18.34
C THR A 34 12.55 -16.06 -18.62
N ILE A 35 12.32 -15.77 -19.90
CA ILE A 35 11.21 -14.94 -20.32
C ILE A 35 9.99 -15.69 -19.77
N ASN A 36 9.57 -15.31 -18.59
CA ASN A 36 8.30 -15.72 -18.05
C ASN A 36 7.29 -15.05 -18.98
N ASP A 37 6.78 -15.79 -19.96
CA ASP A 37 5.89 -15.29 -21.02
C ASP A 37 4.52 -15.01 -20.40
N SER A 38 4.45 -14.00 -19.52
CA SER A 38 3.22 -13.58 -18.88
C SER A 38 2.24 -13.16 -19.96
N LYS A 39 1.08 -13.81 -20.01
CA LYS A 39 0.04 -13.45 -20.97
C LYS A 39 -0.46 -12.02 -20.71
N TYR A 40 -0.56 -11.65 -19.45
CA TYR A 40 -0.86 -10.29 -18.98
C TYR A 40 -0.09 -10.01 -17.69
N ASN A 41 0.40 -8.78 -17.52
CA ASN A 41 1.00 -8.33 -16.25
C ASN A 41 -0.05 -7.72 -15.32
N PHE A 42 -1.04 -7.06 -15.91
CA PHE A 42 -2.02 -6.24 -15.21
C PHE A 42 -3.43 -6.57 -15.68
N ILE A 43 -4.34 -6.77 -14.73
CA ILE A 43 -5.76 -6.87 -15.04
C ILE A 43 -6.57 -5.78 -14.36
N ILE A 44 -7.57 -5.28 -15.09
CA ILE A 44 -8.55 -4.33 -14.58
C ILE A 44 -9.88 -5.07 -14.48
N ILE A 45 -10.38 -5.25 -13.26
CA ILE A 45 -11.68 -5.87 -13.00
C ILE A 45 -12.72 -4.75 -12.79
N THR A 46 -13.79 -4.77 -13.59
CA THR A 46 -14.72 -3.64 -13.68
C THR A 46 -16.10 -4.05 -14.19
N PRO A 47 -17.17 -3.29 -13.93
CA PRO A 47 -18.44 -3.43 -14.64
C PRO A 47 -18.30 -3.14 -16.14
N ALA A 48 -19.12 -3.78 -16.98
CA ALA A 48 -19.08 -3.60 -18.43
C ALA A 48 -19.16 -2.11 -18.85
N ASP A 49 -20.00 -1.32 -18.16
CA ASP A 49 -20.25 0.10 -18.42
C ASP A 49 -18.99 0.99 -18.37
N PHE A 50 -17.95 0.58 -17.63
CA PHE A 50 -16.71 1.34 -17.49
C PHE A 50 -15.61 0.93 -18.48
N SER A 51 -15.79 -0.19 -19.19
CA SER A 51 -14.77 -0.78 -20.05
C SER A 51 -14.27 0.18 -21.14
N ASN A 52 -15.15 0.98 -21.72
CA ASN A 52 -14.79 1.93 -22.78
C ASN A 52 -13.89 3.07 -22.26
N GLU A 53 -14.19 3.60 -21.07
CA GLU A 53 -13.40 4.69 -20.46
C GLU A 53 -12.03 4.22 -19.96
N LEU A 54 -11.84 2.91 -19.81
CA LEU A 54 -10.57 2.29 -19.39
C LEU A 54 -9.64 1.95 -20.55
N GLN A 55 -10.13 1.90 -21.80
CA GLN A 55 -9.29 1.61 -22.97
C GLN A 55 -8.07 2.55 -23.11
N PRO A 56 -8.17 3.88 -22.85
CA PRO A 56 -7.00 4.74 -22.88
C PRO A 56 -5.94 4.37 -21.84
N LEU A 57 -6.34 3.87 -20.67
CA LEU A 57 -5.41 3.40 -19.65
C LEU A 57 -4.69 2.14 -20.13
N VAL A 58 -5.43 1.17 -20.69
CA VAL A 58 -4.85 -0.05 -21.29
C VAL A 58 -3.77 0.31 -22.31
N ALA A 59 -4.11 1.17 -23.28
CA ALA A 59 -3.17 1.58 -24.32
C ALA A 59 -1.94 2.30 -23.72
N HIS A 60 -2.13 3.13 -22.70
CA HIS A 60 -1.03 3.81 -22.02
C HIS A 60 -0.10 2.82 -21.30
N LYS A 61 -0.64 1.83 -20.60
CA LYS A 61 0.13 0.80 -19.90
C LYS A 61 0.89 -0.11 -20.87
N GLU A 62 0.26 -0.51 -21.97
CA GLU A 62 0.91 -1.30 -23.02
C GLU A 62 2.06 -0.54 -23.70
N GLN A 63 1.94 0.79 -23.89
CA GLN A 63 3.05 1.63 -24.38
C GLN A 63 4.27 1.60 -23.45
N HIS A 64 4.07 1.33 -22.16
CA HIS A 64 5.14 1.22 -21.15
C HIS A 64 5.47 -0.24 -20.80
N GLY A 65 5.08 -1.19 -21.66
CA GLY A 65 5.44 -2.60 -21.53
C GLY A 65 4.63 -3.38 -20.50
N ILE A 66 3.52 -2.83 -20.00
CA ILE A 66 2.62 -3.51 -19.05
C ILE A 66 1.43 -4.06 -19.84
N ILE A 67 1.49 -5.36 -20.15
CA ILE A 67 0.46 -6.03 -20.95
C ILE A 67 -0.82 -6.10 -20.11
N THR A 68 -1.87 -5.40 -20.55
CA THR A 68 -3.03 -5.10 -19.71
C THR A 68 -4.32 -5.70 -20.28
N LYS A 69 -5.16 -6.30 -19.42
CA LYS A 69 -6.47 -6.84 -19.82
C LYS A 69 -7.59 -6.28 -18.95
N ILE A 70 -8.62 -5.75 -19.60
CA ILE A 70 -9.90 -5.50 -18.94
C ILE A 70 -10.68 -6.82 -18.89
N VAL A 71 -11.18 -7.14 -17.70
CA VAL A 71 -12.07 -8.28 -17.42
C VAL A 71 -13.32 -7.71 -16.78
N THR A 72 -14.48 -8.01 -17.35
CA THR A 72 -15.74 -7.55 -16.77
C THR A 72 -16.20 -8.47 -15.63
N LEU A 73 -17.07 -7.97 -14.74
CA LEU A 73 -17.71 -8.83 -13.74
C LEU A 73 -18.51 -9.96 -14.40
N ASP A 74 -19.19 -9.69 -15.51
CA ASP A 74 -19.91 -10.69 -16.29
C ASP A 74 -18.94 -11.75 -16.85
N ASP A 75 -17.75 -11.36 -17.33
CA ASP A 75 -16.73 -12.33 -17.77
C ASP A 75 -16.35 -13.33 -16.67
N ILE A 76 -16.30 -12.87 -15.42
CA ILE A 76 -15.97 -13.70 -14.25
C ILE A 76 -17.15 -14.61 -13.92
N TYR A 77 -18.36 -14.06 -13.78
CA TYR A 77 -19.52 -14.80 -13.31
C TYR A 77 -20.08 -15.77 -14.35
N ASP A 78 -20.01 -15.42 -15.64
CA ASP A 78 -20.44 -16.27 -16.76
C ASP A 78 -19.36 -17.28 -17.19
N SER A 79 -18.26 -17.37 -16.43
CA SER A 79 -17.18 -18.33 -16.67
C SER A 79 -16.52 -18.21 -18.05
N VAL A 80 -16.38 -16.99 -18.58
CA VAL A 80 -15.83 -16.74 -19.93
C VAL A 80 -14.40 -17.25 -20.05
N TYR A 81 -13.58 -17.05 -19.01
CA TYR A 81 -12.17 -17.45 -19.01
C TYR A 81 -11.89 -18.70 -18.15
N PHE A 82 -12.54 -18.79 -16.99
CA PHE A 82 -12.38 -19.88 -16.03
C PHE A 82 -13.73 -20.21 -15.39
N PRO A 83 -13.96 -21.44 -14.94
CA PRO A 83 -15.17 -21.76 -14.17
C PRO A 83 -15.32 -20.84 -12.96
N ALA A 84 -16.46 -20.17 -12.86
CA ALA A 84 -16.83 -19.41 -11.67
C ALA A 84 -16.97 -20.37 -10.49
N ARG A 85 -16.19 -20.14 -9.43
CA ARG A 85 -16.15 -20.95 -8.21
C ARG A 85 -16.06 -20.03 -7.01
N GLY A 86 -16.68 -20.38 -5.89
CA GLY A 86 -16.72 -19.54 -4.69
C GLY A 86 -18.14 -19.46 -4.15
N ARG A 87 -18.26 -19.35 -2.83
CA ARG A 87 -19.53 -19.33 -2.09
C ARG A 87 -20.34 -18.06 -2.35
N ASP A 88 -19.64 -16.95 -2.61
CA ASP A 88 -20.18 -15.63 -2.85
C ASP A 88 -19.38 -14.90 -3.95
N ASP A 89 -19.81 -13.71 -4.34
CA ASP A 89 -19.20 -12.98 -5.46
C ASP A 89 -17.77 -12.49 -5.15
N ALA A 90 -17.46 -12.17 -3.89
CA ALA A 90 -16.11 -11.82 -3.49
C ALA A 90 -15.17 -13.03 -3.60
N GLU A 91 -15.59 -14.22 -3.15
CA GLU A 91 -14.78 -15.43 -3.29
C GLU A 91 -14.67 -15.87 -4.77
N LYS A 92 -15.71 -15.66 -5.59
CA LYS A 92 -15.64 -15.86 -7.05
C LYS A 92 -14.59 -15.00 -7.71
N ILE A 93 -14.54 -13.72 -7.35
CA ILE A 93 -13.49 -12.80 -7.83
C ILE A 93 -12.11 -13.27 -7.33
N LYS A 94 -11.97 -13.67 -6.06
CA LYS A 94 -10.69 -14.17 -5.53
C LYS A 94 -10.22 -15.44 -6.24
N TYR A 95 -11.09 -16.41 -6.50
CA TYR A 95 -10.76 -17.59 -7.31
C TYR A 95 -10.41 -17.24 -8.75
N PHE A 96 -11.09 -16.25 -9.35
CA PHE A 96 -10.71 -15.75 -10.66
C PHE A 96 -9.29 -15.16 -10.63
N ILE A 97 -8.98 -14.30 -9.65
CA ILE A 97 -7.65 -13.72 -9.44
C ILE A 97 -6.60 -14.82 -9.26
N LYS A 98 -6.87 -15.85 -8.46
CA LYS A 98 -6.02 -17.03 -8.34
C LYS A 98 -5.75 -17.69 -9.70
N ASN A 99 -6.81 -17.94 -10.48
CA ASN A 99 -6.67 -18.62 -11.77
C ASN A 99 -5.82 -17.83 -12.77
N VAL A 100 -5.98 -16.50 -12.83
CA VAL A 100 -5.17 -15.65 -13.71
C VAL A 100 -3.76 -15.47 -13.17
N TYR A 101 -3.55 -15.48 -11.85
CA TYR A 101 -2.21 -15.52 -11.27
C TYR A 101 -1.48 -16.79 -11.71
N ASP A 102 -2.12 -17.96 -11.57
CA ASP A 102 -1.53 -19.25 -11.95
C ASP A 102 -1.33 -19.42 -13.46
N SER A 103 -2.31 -18.98 -14.26
CA SER A 103 -2.37 -19.32 -15.69
C SER A 103 -1.89 -18.21 -16.61
N TRP A 104 -2.02 -16.94 -16.19
CA TRP A 104 -1.63 -15.77 -16.98
C TRP A 104 -0.39 -15.06 -16.41
N ASN A 105 0.04 -15.44 -15.21
CA ASN A 105 1.20 -14.89 -14.50
C ASN A 105 1.10 -13.37 -14.31
N ILE A 106 -0.07 -12.92 -13.84
CA ILE A 106 -0.32 -11.51 -13.51
C ILE A 106 0.47 -11.09 -12.27
N SER A 107 0.78 -9.80 -12.17
CA SER A 107 1.41 -9.21 -10.98
C SER A 107 0.53 -8.14 -10.32
N TYR A 108 -0.46 -7.61 -11.04
CA TYR A 108 -1.28 -6.50 -10.56
C TYR A 108 -2.77 -6.66 -10.90
N VAL A 109 -3.62 -6.20 -9.99
CA VAL A 109 -5.07 -6.10 -10.16
C VAL A 109 -5.54 -4.70 -9.78
N LEU A 110 -6.35 -4.08 -10.63
CA LEU A 110 -7.06 -2.83 -10.30
C LEU A 110 -8.57 -3.09 -10.34
N PHE A 111 -9.24 -2.82 -9.22
CA PHE A 111 -10.70 -2.75 -9.20
C PHE A 111 -11.16 -1.35 -9.62
N VAL A 112 -12.06 -1.26 -10.61
CA VAL A 112 -12.71 -0.01 -11.02
C VAL A 112 -14.20 -0.17 -10.92
N GLY A 113 -14.77 0.33 -9.82
CA GLY A 113 -16.17 0.17 -9.46
C GLY A 113 -16.34 0.37 -7.95
N ASP A 114 -17.44 1.01 -7.57
CA ASP A 114 -17.80 1.19 -6.18
C ASP A 114 -18.19 -0.15 -5.52
N GLN A 115 -18.45 -0.12 -4.21
CA GLN A 115 -18.79 -1.31 -3.43
C GLN A 115 -20.10 -2.01 -3.88
N ALA A 116 -21.02 -1.28 -4.52
CA ALA A 116 -22.29 -1.83 -4.96
C ALA A 116 -22.10 -2.69 -6.23
N LEU A 117 -21.00 -2.44 -6.95
CA LEU A 117 -20.64 -3.11 -8.19
C LEU A 117 -19.60 -4.20 -7.94
N ILE A 118 -18.53 -3.89 -7.22
CA ILE A 118 -17.45 -4.84 -6.91
C ILE A 118 -17.48 -5.11 -5.40
N PRO A 119 -17.79 -6.34 -4.97
CA PRO A 119 -17.96 -6.66 -3.56
C PRO A 119 -16.69 -6.37 -2.75
N LEU A 120 -16.89 -6.01 -1.49
CA LEU A 120 -15.84 -5.84 -0.49
C LEU A 120 -15.83 -7.09 0.39
N ARG A 121 -14.65 -7.53 0.86
CA ARG A 121 -14.59 -8.56 1.90
C ARG A 121 -14.61 -7.90 3.27
N ARG A 122 -15.59 -8.28 4.09
CA ARG A 122 -15.64 -7.92 5.52
C ARG A 122 -14.76 -8.87 6.31
N CYS A 123 -13.99 -8.33 7.24
CA CYS A 123 -13.11 -9.06 8.14
C CYS A 123 -13.48 -8.74 9.60
N SER A 124 -13.46 -9.76 10.45
CA SER A 124 -13.92 -9.73 11.84
C SER A 124 -12.76 -9.98 12.82
N ASN A 125 -11.66 -9.25 12.63
CA ASN A 125 -10.57 -9.15 13.61
C ASN A 125 -10.86 -8.00 14.59
N ILE A 126 -11.24 -8.36 15.81
CA ILE A 126 -11.66 -7.46 16.89
C ILE A 126 -10.69 -7.63 18.06
N PRO A 127 -9.52 -6.95 18.04
CA PRO A 127 -8.50 -7.13 19.05
C PRO A 127 -8.85 -6.50 20.41
N GLN A 128 -9.85 -5.61 20.50
CA GLN A 128 -10.23 -4.91 21.74
C GLN A 128 -11.76 -4.79 21.89
N GLU A 129 -12.28 -4.86 23.12
CA GLU A 129 -13.71 -5.08 23.48
C GLU A 129 -14.71 -4.00 23.04
N ASP A 130 -14.28 -2.75 22.84
CA ASP A 130 -15.20 -1.61 22.89
C ASP A 130 -15.83 -1.21 21.55
N VAL A 131 -15.53 -1.91 20.44
CA VAL A 131 -16.10 -1.58 19.13
C VAL A 131 -16.39 -2.87 18.35
N PRO A 132 -17.61 -3.10 17.82
CA PRO A 132 -17.82 -4.13 16.81
C PRO A 132 -17.08 -3.69 15.53
N ILE A 133 -15.88 -4.22 15.29
CA ILE A 133 -15.03 -3.84 14.16
C ILE A 133 -15.12 -4.90 13.07
N ASP A 134 -16.26 -4.99 12.39
CA ASP A 134 -16.21 -5.46 11.01
C ASP A 134 -15.56 -4.35 10.18
N PHE A 135 -14.57 -4.69 9.36
CA PHE A 135 -13.92 -3.75 8.46
C PHE A 135 -13.69 -4.36 7.09
N THR A 136 -13.44 -3.49 6.11
CA THR A 136 -13.17 -3.94 4.75
C THR A 136 -11.70 -4.26 4.60
N SER A 137 -11.40 -5.47 4.12
CA SER A 137 -10.06 -5.85 3.70
C SER A 137 -10.03 -6.09 2.20
N GLU A 138 -9.23 -5.28 1.50
CA GLU A 138 -8.90 -5.56 0.10
C GLU A 138 -7.71 -6.54 0.00
N LEU A 139 -6.88 -6.61 1.04
CA LEU A 139 -5.80 -7.61 1.13
C LEU A 139 -6.33 -9.03 0.93
N TYR A 140 -7.57 -9.31 1.35
CA TYR A 140 -8.26 -10.55 1.02
C TYR A 140 -8.12 -10.98 -0.44
N TYR A 141 -8.18 -10.07 -1.42
CA TYR A 141 -8.05 -10.42 -2.83
C TYR A 141 -6.60 -10.65 -3.28
N ALA A 142 -5.63 -10.10 -2.55
CA ALA A 142 -4.21 -10.15 -2.89
C ALA A 142 -3.45 -11.28 -2.18
N ASP A 143 -3.87 -11.69 -0.98
CA ASP A 143 -3.45 -12.90 -0.27
C ASP A 143 -4.19 -14.10 -0.88
N ILE A 144 -3.62 -14.66 -1.94
CA ILE A 144 -4.16 -15.75 -2.76
C ILE A 144 -3.82 -17.10 -2.12
N TYR A 145 -2.59 -17.24 -1.64
CA TYR A 145 -2.05 -18.46 -1.06
C TYR A 145 -1.60 -18.24 0.36
N ASN A 146 -1.74 -19.28 1.17
CA ASN A 146 -1.10 -19.28 2.47
C ASN A 146 0.33 -19.86 2.42
N ALA A 147 0.98 -19.87 3.58
CA ALA A 147 2.36 -20.35 3.75
C ALA A 147 2.58 -21.82 3.32
N GLU A 148 1.53 -22.66 3.30
CA GLU A 148 1.60 -24.04 2.79
C GLU A 148 1.30 -24.17 1.29
N GLY A 149 1.01 -23.07 0.60
CA GLY A 149 0.64 -23.03 -0.81
C GLY A 149 -0.81 -23.43 -1.10
N ASN A 150 -1.67 -23.45 -0.07
CA ASN A 150 -3.11 -23.69 -0.24
C ASN A 150 -3.85 -22.38 -0.50
N PHE A 151 -5.03 -22.45 -1.10
CA PHE A 151 -5.87 -21.26 -1.27
C PHE A 151 -6.20 -20.64 0.10
N SER A 152 -5.86 -19.36 0.26
CA SER A 152 -6.12 -18.60 1.47
C SER A 152 -7.60 -18.18 1.48
N SER A 153 -8.50 -18.96 2.09
CA SER A 153 -9.93 -18.63 2.11
C SER A 153 -10.27 -17.46 3.04
N TRP A 154 -9.39 -17.17 4.00
CA TRP A 154 -9.67 -16.34 5.18
C TRP A 154 -10.86 -16.83 6.02
N ASP A 155 -11.29 -18.06 5.80
CA ASP A 155 -12.38 -18.72 6.53
C ASP A 155 -11.96 -20.19 6.67
N SER A 156 -11.30 -20.49 7.79
CA SER A 156 -10.60 -21.72 8.09
C SER A 156 -11.53 -22.79 8.63
N ASP A 157 -12.63 -22.39 9.27
CA ASP A 157 -13.62 -23.27 9.91
C ASP A 157 -14.91 -23.44 9.09
N ASN A 158 -15.08 -22.62 8.03
CA ASN A 158 -16.14 -22.62 7.02
C ASN A 158 -17.49 -22.11 7.51
N ASP A 159 -17.51 -21.12 8.38
CA ASP A 159 -18.74 -20.52 8.90
C ASP A 159 -19.23 -19.27 8.11
N SER A 160 -18.43 -18.82 7.14
CA SER A 160 -18.63 -17.62 6.30
C SER A 160 -18.50 -16.26 7.02
N ILE A 161 -17.80 -16.25 8.14
CA ILE A 161 -17.16 -15.09 8.74
C ILE A 161 -15.66 -15.18 8.39
N PHE A 162 -14.98 -14.04 8.26
CA PHE A 162 -13.65 -14.02 7.65
C PHE A 162 -12.61 -13.28 8.48
N GLY A 163 -11.42 -13.85 8.59
CA GLY A 163 -10.31 -13.33 9.38
C GLY A 163 -10.68 -13.16 10.86
N GLU A 164 -11.48 -14.08 11.39
CA GLU A 164 -12.02 -14.04 12.74
C GLU A 164 -10.93 -14.13 13.80
N TRP A 165 -10.89 -13.08 14.63
CA TRP A 165 -10.06 -13.05 15.82
C TRP A 165 -10.72 -12.16 16.86
N TYR A 166 -11.42 -12.77 17.81
CA TYR A 166 -12.20 -12.03 18.80
C TYR A 166 -11.45 -11.88 20.12
N ASN A 167 -11.52 -10.69 20.70
CA ASN A 167 -10.90 -10.33 21.97
C ASN A 167 -10.82 -11.46 23.01
N ASN A 168 -9.63 -11.61 23.59
CA ASN A 168 -9.27 -12.62 24.60
C ASN A 168 -9.47 -14.08 24.16
N SER A 169 -9.68 -14.34 22.87
CA SER A 169 -9.77 -15.68 22.28
C SER A 169 -8.66 -15.91 21.25
N LYS A 170 -8.36 -17.17 20.96
CA LYS A 170 -7.46 -17.50 19.85
C LYS A 170 -8.13 -17.16 18.52
N ALA A 171 -7.34 -16.91 17.49
CA ALA A 171 -7.89 -16.77 16.15
C ALA A 171 -8.69 -18.02 15.76
N GLU A 172 -9.88 -17.81 15.21
CA GLU A 172 -10.70 -18.89 14.64
C GLU A 172 -10.24 -19.16 13.20
N ASP A 173 -9.86 -18.08 12.50
CA ASP A 173 -9.19 -18.11 11.21
C ASP A 173 -7.68 -18.00 11.34
N ILE A 174 -6.98 -19.11 11.08
CA ILE A 174 -5.54 -19.24 11.35
C ILE A 174 -4.69 -19.58 10.13
N LYS A 175 -5.32 -19.81 8.97
CA LYS A 175 -4.63 -20.36 7.80
C LYS A 175 -4.06 -19.31 6.87
N GLN A 176 -4.50 -18.06 6.95
CA GLN A 176 -3.99 -16.95 6.16
C GLN A 176 -2.62 -16.51 6.67
N ASP A 177 -1.72 -16.13 5.77
CA ASP A 177 -0.42 -15.55 6.14
C ASP A 177 -0.38 -14.02 5.95
N LEU A 178 -1.44 -13.44 5.38
CA LEU A 178 -1.59 -12.01 5.09
C LEU A 178 -0.57 -11.47 4.08
N THR A 179 0.14 -12.34 3.37
CA THR A 179 1.16 -11.96 2.39
C THR A 179 0.50 -11.75 1.03
N PRO A 180 0.53 -10.53 0.48
CA PRO A 180 0.00 -10.29 -0.87
C PRO A 180 0.90 -10.89 -1.97
N GLU A 181 0.37 -11.77 -2.82
CA GLU A 181 1.06 -12.25 -4.03
C GLU A 181 1.15 -11.17 -5.11
N ILE A 182 0.13 -10.33 -5.21
CA ILE A 182 -0.05 -9.32 -6.26
C ILE A 182 -0.17 -7.91 -5.69
N GLY A 183 0.21 -6.91 -6.48
CA GLY A 183 -0.12 -5.52 -6.17
C GLY A 183 -1.60 -5.25 -6.47
N LEU A 184 -2.35 -4.77 -5.47
CA LEU A 184 -3.78 -4.50 -5.60
C LEU A 184 -4.07 -3.02 -5.39
N GLY A 185 -4.90 -2.45 -6.25
CA GLY A 185 -5.44 -1.11 -6.07
C GLY A 185 -6.94 -1.04 -6.36
N ARG A 186 -7.60 0.01 -5.87
CA ARG A 186 -9.03 0.25 -6.11
C ARG A 186 -9.35 1.70 -6.45
N PHE A 187 -10.21 1.88 -7.44
CA PHE A 187 -10.97 3.09 -7.72
C PHE A 187 -12.45 2.84 -7.49
N PRO A 188 -13.04 3.28 -6.35
CA PRO A 188 -14.46 3.13 -6.06
C PRO A 188 -15.28 4.18 -6.84
N CYS A 189 -15.13 4.16 -8.17
CA CYS A 189 -15.86 5.02 -9.10
C CYS A 189 -17.33 4.61 -9.13
N TYR A 190 -18.21 5.60 -8.99
CA TYR A 190 -19.66 5.39 -9.10
C TYR A 190 -20.16 5.63 -10.53
N GLU A 191 -19.47 6.47 -11.30
CA GLU A 191 -19.89 6.91 -12.64
C GLU A 191 -18.73 6.97 -13.65
N THR A 192 -19.07 6.92 -14.94
CA THR A 192 -18.10 6.93 -16.05
C THR A 192 -17.25 8.20 -16.10
N SER A 193 -17.77 9.35 -15.64
CA SER A 193 -17.00 10.60 -15.53
C SER A 193 -15.85 10.51 -14.53
N GLU A 194 -16.03 9.81 -13.41
CA GLU A 194 -14.95 9.59 -12.43
C GLU A 194 -13.86 8.69 -13.02
N VAL A 195 -14.25 7.62 -13.72
CA VAL A 195 -13.31 6.72 -14.44
C VAL A 195 -12.50 7.51 -15.47
N ARG A 196 -13.18 8.25 -16.35
CA ARG A 196 -12.52 9.11 -17.35
C ARG A 196 -11.58 10.14 -16.70
N GLY A 197 -12.02 10.72 -15.58
CA GLY A 197 -11.26 11.70 -14.83
C GLY A 197 -9.95 11.12 -14.31
N ILE A 198 -10.00 9.97 -13.63
CA ILE A 198 -8.81 9.37 -13.04
C ILE A 198 -7.87 8.77 -14.10
N VAL A 199 -8.39 8.15 -15.17
CA VAL A 199 -7.59 7.65 -16.30
C VAL A 199 -6.77 8.78 -16.92
N ASN A 200 -7.41 9.92 -17.23
CA ASN A 200 -6.69 11.07 -17.78
C ASN A 200 -5.61 11.61 -16.84
N LYS A 201 -5.86 11.58 -15.53
CA LYS A 201 -4.92 12.05 -14.51
C LYS A 201 -3.70 11.12 -14.43
N ILE A 202 -3.90 9.80 -14.47
CA ILE A 202 -2.82 8.81 -14.48
C ILE A 202 -1.96 8.98 -15.72
N ILE A 203 -2.58 9.00 -16.91
CA ILE A 203 -1.86 9.21 -18.18
C ILE A 203 -1.05 10.50 -18.12
N GLN A 204 -1.64 11.61 -17.64
CA GLN A 204 -0.91 12.87 -17.48
C GLN A 204 0.31 12.73 -16.55
N TYR A 205 0.15 12.06 -15.42
CA TYR A 205 1.20 11.89 -14.43
C TYR A 205 2.36 11.03 -14.94
N GLU A 206 2.06 9.99 -15.71
CA GLU A 206 3.03 9.01 -16.17
C GLU A 206 3.71 9.38 -17.50
N SER A 207 3.07 10.20 -18.34
CA SER A 207 3.58 10.54 -19.68
C SER A 207 4.92 11.29 -19.70
N THR A 208 5.32 11.91 -18.59
CA THR A 208 6.59 12.63 -18.48
C THR A 208 7.14 12.51 -17.06
N PRO A 209 8.48 12.54 -16.88
CA PRO A 209 9.07 12.63 -15.56
C PRO A 209 8.54 13.83 -14.79
N ALA A 210 8.24 13.62 -13.52
CA ALA A 210 7.87 14.68 -12.61
C ALA A 210 9.02 15.69 -12.48
N ASP A 211 8.70 16.98 -12.59
CA ASP A 211 9.67 18.05 -12.36
C ASP A 211 10.20 17.99 -10.91
N PRO A 212 11.52 17.85 -10.70
CA PRO A 212 12.12 17.74 -9.37
C PRO A 212 11.78 18.90 -8.43
N SER A 213 11.47 20.09 -8.95
CA SER A 213 11.15 21.29 -8.16
C SER A 213 9.92 21.16 -7.29
N TRP A 214 8.99 20.26 -7.62
CA TRP A 214 7.86 19.91 -6.77
C TRP A 214 7.92 18.46 -6.31
N PHE A 215 8.45 17.55 -7.12
CA PHE A 215 8.45 16.13 -6.78
C PHE A 215 9.37 15.84 -5.59
N HIS A 216 10.57 16.42 -5.52
CA HIS A 216 11.48 16.27 -4.37
C HIS A 216 11.08 17.13 -3.17
N THR A 217 9.80 17.45 -3.01
CA THR A 217 9.24 18.03 -1.79
C THR A 217 8.37 17.00 -1.10
N MET A 218 8.60 16.78 0.20
CA MET A 218 7.73 15.98 1.05
C MET A 218 7.04 16.90 2.06
N VAL A 219 5.72 16.95 1.99
CA VAL A 219 4.90 17.67 2.97
C VAL A 219 4.48 16.69 4.05
N VAL A 220 4.74 17.05 5.31
CA VAL A 220 4.28 16.29 6.46
C VAL A 220 3.41 17.15 7.36
N ALA A 221 2.35 16.56 7.92
CA ALA A 221 1.45 17.22 8.86
C ALA A 221 1.24 16.36 10.10
N GLY A 222 1.40 16.95 11.28
CA GLY A 222 1.31 16.23 12.55
C GLY A 222 1.36 17.14 13.77
N GLY A 223 0.96 16.59 14.91
CA GLY A 223 0.88 17.27 16.20
C GLY A 223 0.65 16.23 17.29
N GLU A 224 -0.18 16.57 18.27
CA GLU A 224 -0.64 15.64 19.29
C GLU A 224 -1.62 14.64 18.66
N THR A 225 -1.38 13.34 18.88
CA THR A 225 -2.32 12.28 18.46
C THR A 225 -3.00 11.67 19.66
N PHE A 226 -2.31 11.47 20.78
CA PHE A 226 -2.93 10.90 21.97
C PHE A 226 -2.33 11.55 23.21
N VAL A 227 -3.12 12.39 23.88
CA VAL A 227 -2.69 13.18 25.05
C VAL A 227 -2.26 12.32 26.24
N GLU A 228 -2.59 11.03 26.21
CA GLU A 228 -2.22 10.02 27.19
C GLU A 228 -0.76 9.58 27.06
N TYR A 229 -0.14 9.78 25.89
CA TYR A 229 1.23 9.37 25.60
C TYR A 229 2.18 10.57 25.60
N PRO A 230 3.45 10.37 26.02
CA PRO A 230 4.42 11.45 26.08
C PRO A 230 4.99 11.76 24.70
N GLY A 231 4.65 12.92 24.16
CA GLY A 231 5.26 13.41 22.92
C GLY A 231 4.29 14.25 22.11
N LEU A 232 4.66 14.47 20.85
CA LEU A 232 3.72 14.85 19.81
C LEU A 232 3.86 13.75 18.76
N GLU A 233 3.14 12.64 18.92
CA GLU A 233 3.40 11.39 18.20
C GLU A 233 3.33 11.59 16.68
N GLY A 234 2.41 12.44 16.23
CA GLY A 234 2.30 12.78 14.82
C GLY A 234 3.54 13.49 14.28
N GLU A 235 4.17 14.36 15.07
CA GLU A 235 5.43 15.01 14.72
C GLU A 235 6.62 14.05 14.77
N ILE A 236 6.64 13.15 15.77
CA ILE A 236 7.68 12.13 15.91
C ILE A 236 7.70 11.19 14.71
N MET A 237 6.53 10.67 14.32
CA MET A 237 6.41 9.72 13.22
C MET A 237 6.66 10.38 11.87
N THR A 238 6.17 11.61 11.66
CA THR A 238 6.51 12.36 10.45
C THR A 238 7.99 12.74 10.39
N GLN A 239 8.66 13.01 11.51
CA GLN A 239 10.12 13.22 11.53
C GLN A 239 10.87 11.94 11.13
N LYS A 240 10.48 10.77 11.65
CA LYS A 240 11.10 9.49 11.25
C LYS A 240 10.95 9.24 9.74
N ALA A 241 9.79 9.54 9.17
CA ALA A 241 9.57 9.43 7.72
C ALA A 241 10.48 10.39 6.93
N LEU A 242 10.64 11.63 7.40
CA LEU A 242 11.56 12.59 6.78
C LEU A 242 13.03 12.14 6.86
N ASP A 243 13.43 11.50 7.97
CA ASP A 243 14.79 10.98 8.14
C ASP A 243 15.09 9.83 7.18
N VAL A 244 14.08 9.02 6.85
CA VAL A 244 14.16 7.94 5.85
C VAL A 244 14.19 8.50 4.42
N MET A 245 13.37 9.51 4.13
CA MET A 245 13.17 10.08 2.79
C MET A 245 14.31 11.02 2.38
N THR A 246 15.55 10.52 2.44
CA THR A 246 16.75 11.24 2.02
C THR A 246 16.62 11.73 0.57
N GLY A 247 17.10 12.95 0.30
CA GLY A 247 16.96 13.58 -1.02
C GLY A 247 15.65 14.35 -1.25
N PHE A 248 14.70 14.30 -0.30
CA PHE A 248 13.50 15.16 -0.31
C PHE A 248 13.70 16.40 0.57
N ASN A 249 13.10 17.50 0.14
CA ASN A 249 13.02 18.75 0.88
C ASN A 249 11.77 18.73 1.78
N PRO A 250 11.93 18.80 3.11
CA PRO A 250 10.81 18.71 4.03
C PRO A 250 10.02 20.03 4.12
N ILE A 251 8.69 19.94 4.09
CA ILE A 251 7.78 20.99 4.57
C ILE A 251 7.05 20.43 5.79
N LYS A 252 7.37 20.97 6.97
CA LYS A 252 6.84 20.51 8.26
C LYS A 252 5.67 21.39 8.69
N LEU A 253 4.46 20.89 8.49
CA LEU A 253 3.22 21.47 9.00
C LEU A 253 2.94 20.88 10.38
N TRP A 254 3.64 21.42 11.38
CA TRP A 254 3.59 20.90 12.73
C TRP A 254 2.90 21.86 13.69
N TYR A 255 2.38 21.32 14.78
CA TYR A 255 1.82 22.14 15.85
C TYR A 255 2.95 22.91 16.55
N SER A 256 4.04 22.23 16.90
CA SER A 256 5.15 22.78 17.68
C SER A 256 5.87 23.95 17.02
N ASN A 257 5.90 23.99 15.68
CA ASN A 257 6.55 25.06 14.91
C ASN A 257 5.57 26.17 14.46
N GLY A 258 4.29 26.08 14.82
CA GLY A 258 3.27 27.07 14.48
C GLY A 258 2.88 27.10 13.00
N ASN A 259 3.24 26.10 12.19
CA ASN A 259 2.90 26.03 10.77
C ASN A 259 1.54 25.38 10.49
N LEU A 260 0.85 24.87 11.52
CA LEU A 260 -0.53 24.46 11.42
C LEU A 260 -1.49 25.60 11.77
N ASP A 261 -2.48 25.83 10.91
CA ASP A 261 -3.64 26.66 11.23
C ASP A 261 -4.88 25.79 11.49
N LEU A 262 -5.76 26.30 12.35
CA LEU A 262 -6.99 25.59 12.75
C LEU A 262 -7.90 25.25 11.57
N LEU A 263 -7.88 26.08 10.51
CA LEU A 263 -8.75 25.93 9.34
C LEU A 263 -8.11 25.09 8.22
N GLY A 264 -6.93 24.50 8.42
CA GLY A 264 -6.28 23.63 7.43
C GLY A 264 -5.82 24.34 6.15
N LEU A 265 -5.80 25.68 6.11
CA LEU A 265 -5.47 26.42 4.90
C LEU A 265 -3.97 26.38 4.57
N HIS A 266 -3.10 26.17 5.56
CA HIS A 266 -1.67 25.94 5.35
C HIS A 266 -1.43 24.60 4.66
N ILE A 267 -2.20 23.56 5.01
CA ILE A 267 -2.19 22.26 4.33
C ILE A 267 -2.62 22.43 2.87
N VAL A 268 -3.74 23.12 2.63
CA VAL A 268 -4.22 23.45 1.27
C VAL A 268 -3.14 24.17 0.47
N ARG A 269 -2.49 25.19 1.05
CA ARG A 269 -1.40 25.95 0.39
C ARG A 269 -0.20 25.05 0.06
N ALA A 270 0.22 24.19 0.99
CA ALA A 270 1.36 23.29 0.77
C ALA A 270 1.08 22.31 -0.38
N ILE A 271 -0.11 21.69 -0.40
CA ILE A 271 -0.53 20.81 -1.50
C ILE A 271 -0.56 21.58 -2.83
N ASN A 272 -1.11 22.79 -2.83
CA ASN A 272 -1.21 23.66 -4.01
C ASN A 272 0.14 24.07 -4.60
N ASN A 273 1.16 24.27 -3.75
CA ASN A 273 2.52 24.53 -4.20
C ASN A 273 3.14 23.30 -4.91
N GLY A 274 2.69 22.10 -4.52
CA GLY A 274 3.06 20.82 -5.09
C GLY A 274 4.09 20.09 -4.23
N CYS A 275 3.90 18.77 -4.09
CA CYS A 275 4.81 17.86 -3.42
C CYS A 275 4.76 16.49 -4.10
N GLY A 276 5.84 15.70 -4.01
CA GLY A 276 5.85 14.31 -4.46
C GLY A 276 5.20 13.38 -3.44
N PHE A 277 5.39 13.68 -2.15
CA PHE A 277 4.79 12.93 -1.05
C PHE A 277 4.06 13.85 -0.07
N LEU A 278 2.95 13.33 0.45
CA LEU A 278 2.14 13.93 1.48
C LEU A 278 1.94 12.90 2.58
N TYR A 279 2.31 13.24 3.82
CA TYR A 279 2.11 12.36 4.97
C TYR A 279 1.35 13.09 6.08
N PHE A 280 0.18 12.58 6.43
CA PHE A 280 -0.58 13.03 7.59
C PHE A 280 -0.42 12.00 8.70
N ALA A 281 -0.05 12.43 9.91
CA ALA A 281 0.01 11.61 11.12
C ALA A 281 -0.88 12.22 12.21
N GLY A 282 -1.96 11.53 12.56
CA GLY A 282 -2.94 12.02 13.53
C GLY A 282 -4.23 11.20 13.54
N HIS A 283 -5.31 11.83 14.00
CA HIS A 283 -6.65 11.23 14.01
C HIS A 283 -7.32 11.30 12.64
N GLY A 284 -8.28 10.41 12.45
CA GLY A 284 -9.12 10.39 11.27
C GLY A 284 -10.56 10.04 11.58
N ASN A 285 -11.43 10.43 10.67
CA ASN A 285 -12.66 9.73 10.39
C ASN A 285 -12.85 9.64 8.87
N THR A 286 -13.98 9.08 8.45
CA THR A 286 -14.34 8.93 7.03
C THR A 286 -14.11 10.21 6.20
N TYR A 287 -14.33 11.41 6.76
CA TYR A 287 -14.39 12.66 6.00
C TYR A 287 -13.28 13.67 6.32
N LEU A 288 -12.46 13.41 7.35
CA LEU A 288 -11.40 14.34 7.76
C LEU A 288 -10.25 13.65 8.48
N TRP A 289 -9.08 14.27 8.36
CA TRP A 289 -7.92 14.11 9.22
C TRP A 289 -7.86 15.28 10.20
N ALA A 290 -7.37 15.05 11.42
CA ALA A 290 -7.12 16.10 12.41
C ALA A 290 -5.94 15.75 13.32
N THR A 291 -5.38 16.78 13.93
CA THR A 291 -4.42 16.63 15.04
C THR A 291 -4.78 17.58 16.17
N LEU A 292 -4.36 17.23 17.38
CA LEU A 292 -4.64 17.97 18.59
C LEU A 292 -3.45 18.85 19.00
N ASN A 293 -3.65 19.63 20.04
CA ASN A 293 -2.59 20.22 20.85
C ASN A 293 -2.46 19.45 22.18
N PRO A 294 -1.41 19.70 23.00
CA PRO A 294 -1.22 19.05 24.29
C PRO A 294 -2.35 19.24 25.32
N ALA A 295 -3.30 20.13 25.05
CA ALA A 295 -4.50 20.32 25.88
C ALA A 295 -5.72 19.52 25.36
N GLY A 296 -5.51 18.62 24.39
CA GLY A 296 -6.56 17.78 23.79
C GLY A 296 -7.54 18.53 22.89
N LYS A 297 -7.22 19.75 22.44
CA LYS A 297 -8.06 20.52 21.52
C LYS A 297 -7.54 20.40 20.11
N THR A 298 -8.43 20.39 19.12
CA THR A 298 -8.06 20.40 17.71
C THR A 298 -7.11 21.56 17.41
N ALA A 299 -5.91 21.22 16.92
CA ALA A 299 -4.90 22.16 16.46
C ALA A 299 -5.05 22.47 14.97
N SER A 300 -5.41 21.44 14.19
CA SER A 300 -5.69 21.58 12.75
C SER A 300 -6.55 20.43 12.26
N LEU A 301 -7.12 20.62 11.08
CA LEU A 301 -7.91 19.61 10.37
C LEU A 301 -7.70 19.76 8.86
N PHE A 302 -7.91 18.66 8.15
CA PHE A 302 -8.04 18.64 6.69
C PHE A 302 -9.18 17.70 6.32
N SER A 303 -10.13 18.17 5.52
CA SER A 303 -11.37 17.43 5.26
C SER A 303 -11.76 17.45 3.80
N ILE A 304 -12.76 16.66 3.44
CA ILE A 304 -13.35 16.66 2.09
C ILE A 304 -13.80 18.05 1.62
N LEU A 305 -14.10 18.98 2.54
CA LEU A 305 -14.48 20.36 2.21
C LEU A 305 -13.29 21.21 1.73
N HIS A 306 -12.05 20.77 2.00
CA HIS A 306 -10.83 21.42 1.53
C HIS A 306 -10.41 20.95 0.14
N VAL A 307 -10.81 19.74 -0.27
CA VAL A 307 -10.47 19.17 -1.58
C VAL A 307 -10.87 20.09 -2.75
N PRO A 308 -12.06 20.74 -2.75
CA PRO A 308 -12.41 21.72 -3.78
C PRO A 308 -11.44 22.91 -3.88
N LEU A 309 -10.78 23.29 -2.78
CA LEU A 309 -9.82 24.41 -2.71
C LEU A 309 -8.45 24.05 -3.29
N LEU A 310 -8.21 22.78 -3.60
CA LEU A 310 -6.96 22.34 -4.21
C LEU A 310 -6.86 22.79 -5.67
N ASN A 311 -5.68 23.20 -6.11
CA ASN A 311 -5.36 23.68 -7.46
C ASN A 311 -4.00 23.16 -7.98
N ASN A 312 -3.47 22.09 -7.39
CA ASN A 312 -2.20 21.43 -7.72
C ASN A 312 -2.23 20.61 -9.03
N ARG A 313 -2.81 21.16 -10.10
CA ARG A 313 -2.93 20.46 -11.39
C ARG A 313 -1.54 20.06 -11.92
N GLY A 314 -1.38 18.77 -12.20
CA GLY A 314 -0.13 18.16 -12.68
C GLY A 314 0.93 17.91 -11.60
N LYS A 315 0.64 18.22 -10.33
CA LYS A 315 1.55 18.04 -9.19
C LYS A 315 0.86 17.18 -8.13
N TYR A 316 0.63 15.92 -8.48
CA TYR A 316 -0.22 15.00 -7.70
C TYR A 316 0.66 14.14 -6.76
N PRO A 317 0.68 14.40 -5.44
CA PRO A 317 1.49 13.60 -4.52
C PRO A 317 0.95 12.17 -4.37
N VAL A 318 1.82 11.26 -3.93
CA VAL A 318 1.39 10.05 -3.22
C VAL A 318 1.09 10.44 -1.78
N CYS A 319 -0.12 10.10 -1.31
CA CYS A 319 -0.57 10.46 0.04
C CYS A 319 -0.59 9.24 0.95
N ILE A 320 0.16 9.29 2.05
CA ILE A 320 0.00 8.38 3.18
C ILE A 320 -0.87 9.12 4.22
N LEU A 321 -2.01 8.53 4.54
CA LEU A 321 -3.05 9.17 5.35
C LEU A 321 -3.27 8.33 6.61
N SER A 322 -2.57 8.69 7.69
CA SER A 322 -2.77 8.08 9.01
C SER A 322 -4.05 8.62 9.63
N GLY A 323 -4.81 7.71 10.25
CA GLY A 323 -5.97 8.04 11.06
C GLY A 323 -7.15 7.16 10.73
N CYS A 324 -7.99 6.89 11.72
CA CYS A 324 -9.08 5.93 11.60
C CYS A 324 -10.03 6.27 10.43
N HIS A 325 -10.45 5.26 9.67
CA HIS A 325 -11.50 5.34 8.64
C HIS A 325 -11.24 6.26 7.44
N VAL A 326 -10.06 6.84 7.30
CA VAL A 326 -9.77 7.83 6.25
C VAL A 326 -9.88 7.25 4.83
N CYS A 327 -9.73 5.93 4.70
CA CYS A 327 -9.95 5.16 3.48
C CYS A 327 -11.15 4.19 3.60
N LYS A 328 -12.18 4.51 4.40
CA LYS A 328 -13.41 3.70 4.54
C LYS A 328 -14.23 3.64 3.25
N ILE A 329 -13.87 2.73 2.35
CA ILE A 329 -14.44 2.59 0.99
C ILE A 329 -15.88 2.08 0.96
N GLU A 330 -16.41 1.58 2.07
CA GLU A 330 -17.84 1.35 2.26
C GLU A 330 -18.64 2.66 2.23
N LYS A 331 -17.95 3.80 2.25
CA LYS A 331 -18.46 5.11 1.93
C LYS A 331 -17.60 5.66 0.79
N SER A 332 -18.08 5.58 -0.46
CA SER A 332 -17.43 6.10 -1.69
C SER A 332 -17.21 7.63 -1.69
N SER A 333 -17.21 8.27 -0.52
CA SER A 333 -16.91 9.67 -0.28
C SER A 333 -15.87 9.86 0.83
N CYS A 334 -15.13 8.81 1.20
CA CYS A 334 -14.06 8.91 2.19
C CYS A 334 -12.96 9.89 1.76
N LEU A 335 -12.22 10.45 2.72
CA LEU A 335 -11.20 11.47 2.47
C LEU A 335 -10.14 10.99 1.46
N GLY A 336 -9.65 9.76 1.62
CA GLY A 336 -8.66 9.20 0.71
C GLY A 336 -9.16 9.10 -0.73
N TRP A 337 -10.43 8.73 -0.94
CA TRP A 337 -10.99 8.72 -2.29
C TRP A 337 -11.26 10.12 -2.84
N GLN A 338 -11.72 11.06 -2.01
CA GLN A 338 -11.92 12.45 -2.43
C GLN A 338 -10.60 13.10 -2.86
N LEU A 339 -9.50 12.84 -2.15
CA LEU A 339 -8.16 13.27 -2.55
C LEU A 339 -7.74 12.64 -3.89
N THR A 340 -8.10 11.39 -4.13
CA THR A 340 -7.62 10.63 -5.30
C THR A 340 -8.47 10.85 -6.55
N LYS A 341 -9.80 10.90 -6.47
CA LYS A 341 -10.66 10.82 -7.66
C LYS A 341 -10.66 12.04 -8.58
N ASN A 342 -10.23 13.18 -8.08
CA ASN A 342 -10.35 14.44 -8.79
C ASN A 342 -9.33 14.55 -9.95
N GLN A 343 -9.80 14.66 -11.19
CA GLN A 343 -8.95 14.68 -12.41
C GLN A 343 -7.81 15.71 -12.40
N LYS A 344 -8.03 16.88 -11.77
CA LYS A 344 -7.15 18.06 -11.92
C LYS A 344 -6.53 18.55 -10.61
N LYS A 345 -6.67 17.82 -9.51
CA LYS A 345 -6.25 18.23 -8.17
C LYS A 345 -6.17 17.03 -7.22
N GLY A 346 -5.60 17.23 -6.04
CA GLY A 346 -5.49 16.18 -5.03
C GLY A 346 -4.28 15.27 -5.28
N ALA A 347 -4.38 14.02 -4.84
CA ALA A 347 -3.30 13.04 -4.86
C ALA A 347 -3.37 12.15 -6.11
N ILE A 348 -2.25 11.54 -6.53
CA ILE A 348 -2.26 10.51 -7.58
C ILE A 348 -2.77 9.18 -7.04
N ALA A 349 -2.42 8.88 -5.80
CA ALA A 349 -2.88 7.74 -5.01
C ALA A 349 -2.92 8.11 -3.52
N THR A 350 -3.81 7.46 -2.78
CA THR A 350 -3.86 7.56 -1.31
C THR A 350 -3.82 6.18 -0.69
N ILE A 351 -3.04 6.01 0.37
CA ILE A 351 -2.93 4.76 1.14
C ILE A 351 -3.28 5.07 2.60
N GLY A 352 -4.07 4.21 3.22
CA GLY A 352 -4.49 4.35 4.60
C GLY A 352 -5.50 3.29 5.03
N PRO A 353 -5.91 3.28 6.30
CA PRO A 353 -6.79 2.26 6.86
C PRO A 353 -8.26 2.45 6.43
N THR A 354 -8.96 1.33 6.25
CA THR A 354 -10.43 1.33 6.03
C THR A 354 -11.22 1.53 7.34
N ASN A 355 -10.62 1.26 8.50
CA ASN A 355 -11.30 1.31 9.80
C ASN A 355 -10.37 1.86 10.91
N VAL A 356 -10.58 1.48 12.16
CA VAL A 356 -9.82 1.92 13.33
C VAL A 356 -8.38 1.42 13.23
N GLY A 357 -7.46 2.36 12.97
CA GLY A 357 -6.03 2.15 13.00
C GLY A 357 -5.48 2.33 14.40
N TYR A 358 -4.55 1.46 14.79
CA TYR A 358 -3.80 1.51 16.04
C TYR A 358 -2.34 1.82 15.72
N CYS A 359 -1.70 2.67 16.51
CA CYS A 359 -0.30 2.99 16.37
C CYS A 359 0.55 2.13 17.31
N GLY A 360 1.73 1.73 16.87
CA GLY A 360 2.63 0.83 17.59
C GLY A 360 3.08 1.39 18.93
N PHE A 361 3.15 2.72 19.08
CA PHE A 361 3.44 3.34 20.38
C PHE A 361 2.34 3.13 21.43
N GLU A 362 1.10 2.82 21.02
CA GLU A 362 -0.02 2.58 21.95
C GLU A 362 0.15 1.27 22.72
N TYR A 363 0.79 0.27 22.09
CA TYR A 363 0.87 -1.11 22.59
C TYR A 363 2.27 -1.75 22.46
N ASN A 364 3.29 -0.99 22.07
CA ASN A 364 4.67 -1.43 21.84
C ASN A 364 4.79 -2.57 20.80
N GLY A 365 4.04 -2.46 19.69
CA GLY A 365 4.10 -3.37 18.54
C GLY A 365 4.44 -2.65 17.24
N GLY A 366 4.00 -3.21 16.11
CA GLY A 366 4.22 -2.62 14.79
C GLY A 366 3.33 -1.42 14.54
N GLY A 367 2.02 -1.66 14.50
CA GLY A 367 1.02 -0.64 14.31
C GLY A 367 1.06 0.04 12.94
N MET A 368 0.06 0.89 12.71
CA MET A 368 -0.12 1.64 11.49
C MET A 368 1.05 2.60 11.23
N ASP A 369 1.58 3.24 12.26
CA ASP A 369 2.65 4.24 12.14
C ASP A 369 3.98 3.64 11.67
N LEU A 370 4.34 2.42 12.09
CA LEU A 370 5.53 1.73 11.56
C LEU A 370 5.26 1.07 10.20
N LEU A 371 4.03 0.65 9.92
CA LEU A 371 3.61 0.22 8.59
C LEU A 371 3.76 1.36 7.57
N GLU A 372 3.29 2.56 7.91
CA GLU A 372 3.44 3.77 7.11
C GLU A 372 4.91 4.18 6.94
N LEU A 373 5.71 4.09 8.00
CA LEU A 373 7.15 4.33 7.92
C LEU A 373 7.83 3.34 6.97
N GLN A 374 7.40 2.08 6.97
CA GLN A 374 7.95 1.04 6.10
C GLN A 374 7.71 1.36 4.62
N PHE A 375 6.58 1.97 4.25
CA PHE A 375 6.34 2.43 2.88
C PHE A 375 7.42 3.38 2.36
N PHE A 376 7.81 4.36 3.18
CA PHE A 376 8.87 5.30 2.81
C PHE A 376 10.23 4.61 2.68
N ARG A 377 10.49 3.57 3.49
CA ARG A 377 11.70 2.74 3.38
C ARG A 377 11.71 1.95 2.07
N GLU A 378 10.60 1.33 1.70
CA GLU A 378 10.49 0.62 0.42
C GLU A 378 10.74 1.54 -0.77
N TYR A 379 10.14 2.72 -0.75
CA TYR A 379 10.32 3.70 -1.82
C TYR A 379 11.77 4.15 -1.95
N ILE A 380 12.41 4.57 -0.85
CA ILE A 380 13.80 5.06 -0.90
C ILE A 380 14.80 3.96 -1.25
N ASN A 381 14.49 2.71 -0.93
CA ASN A 381 15.28 1.54 -1.32
C ASN A 381 15.13 1.14 -2.80
N GLY A 382 14.29 1.84 -3.56
CA GLY A 382 14.19 1.72 -5.02
C GLY A 382 12.91 1.07 -5.53
N THR A 383 12.00 0.64 -4.66
CA THR A 383 10.70 0.09 -5.05
C THR A 383 9.75 1.23 -5.44
N THR A 384 9.68 1.51 -6.74
CA THR A 384 9.09 2.75 -7.30
C THR A 384 7.78 2.56 -8.07
N ILE A 385 7.31 1.32 -8.23
CA ILE A 385 5.94 1.02 -8.67
C ILE A 385 5.08 0.92 -7.43
N ILE A 386 4.03 1.74 -7.32
CA ILE A 386 3.31 1.91 -6.04
C ILE A 386 2.69 0.62 -5.50
N GLY A 387 2.20 -0.28 -6.36
CA GLY A 387 1.66 -1.56 -5.95
C GLY A 387 2.73 -2.50 -5.42
N ASP A 388 3.94 -2.44 -5.97
CA ASP A 388 5.10 -3.16 -5.40
C ASP A 388 5.54 -2.56 -4.08
N THR A 389 5.56 -1.22 -3.97
CA THR A 389 5.88 -0.54 -2.71
C THR A 389 4.89 -0.95 -1.62
N TRP A 390 3.59 -0.94 -1.92
CA TRP A 390 2.53 -1.41 -1.00
C TRP A 390 2.73 -2.89 -0.62
N ARG A 391 2.93 -3.77 -1.61
CA ARG A 391 3.13 -5.21 -1.38
C ARG A 391 4.32 -5.48 -0.48
N GLN A 392 5.49 -4.91 -0.81
CA GLN A 392 6.73 -5.09 -0.03
C GLN A 392 6.62 -4.44 1.36
N THR A 393 5.85 -3.36 1.51
CA THR A 393 5.57 -2.76 2.81
C THR A 393 4.87 -3.77 3.73
N LEU A 394 3.82 -4.43 3.23
CA LEU A 394 3.09 -5.43 4.01
C LEU A 394 3.98 -6.64 4.34
N ILE A 395 4.72 -7.16 3.35
CA ILE A 395 5.61 -8.32 3.52
C ILE A 395 6.68 -8.03 4.57
N HIS A 396 7.46 -6.96 4.41
CA HIS A 396 8.52 -6.64 5.37
C HIS A 396 7.96 -6.27 6.75
N PHE A 397 6.76 -5.68 6.82
CA PHE A 397 6.10 -5.46 8.11
C PHE A 397 5.80 -6.79 8.81
N LEU A 398 5.24 -7.78 8.10
CA LEU A 398 4.97 -9.12 8.65
C LEU A 398 6.25 -9.90 9.00
N GLU A 399 7.37 -9.65 8.31
CA GLU A 399 8.67 -10.23 8.68
C GLU A 399 9.21 -9.66 9.99
N ILE A 400 8.99 -8.36 10.25
CA ILE A 400 9.41 -7.70 11.50
C ILE A 400 8.44 -8.01 12.65
N TYR A 401 7.15 -8.07 12.34
CA TYR A 401 6.04 -8.31 13.28
C TYR A 401 5.25 -9.56 12.86
N PRO A 402 5.84 -10.77 13.01
CA PRO A 402 5.19 -12.01 12.61
C PRO A 402 3.94 -12.28 13.44
N ILE A 403 2.91 -12.82 12.78
CA ILE A 403 1.62 -13.09 13.41
C ILE A 403 1.61 -14.49 14.03
N ASP A 404 1.50 -14.56 15.35
CA ASP A 404 1.21 -15.83 16.04
C ASP A 404 -0.29 -15.98 16.30
N TRP A 405 -0.95 -16.72 15.42
CA TRP A 405 -2.38 -17.03 15.48
C TRP A 405 -2.82 -17.79 16.75
N ASN A 406 -1.88 -18.32 17.54
CA ASN A 406 -2.19 -19.03 18.79
C ASN A 406 -2.32 -18.10 20.00
N LEU A 407 -1.92 -16.84 19.87
CA LEU A 407 -2.06 -15.84 20.93
C LEU A 407 -3.52 -15.35 21.03
N PRO A 408 -3.95 -14.89 22.22
CA PRO A 408 -5.26 -14.27 22.36
C PRO A 408 -5.36 -12.96 21.56
N ALA A 409 -6.55 -12.65 21.01
CA ALA A 409 -6.80 -11.33 20.44
C ALA A 409 -6.72 -10.27 21.54
N GLY A 410 -5.98 -9.20 21.27
CA GLY A 410 -5.59 -8.18 22.27
C GLY A 410 -4.10 -8.17 22.56
N GLU A 411 -3.40 -9.28 22.27
CA GLU A 411 -1.94 -9.25 22.13
C GLU A 411 -1.54 -8.46 20.86
N ASN A 412 -0.31 -7.96 20.86
CA ASN A 412 0.24 -7.13 19.78
C ASN A 412 0.01 -7.73 18.38
N CYS A 413 0.13 -9.05 18.24
CA CYS A 413 -0.03 -9.74 16.96
C CYS A 413 -1.43 -9.58 16.34
N ALA A 414 -2.50 -9.60 17.12
CA ALA A 414 -3.85 -9.44 16.55
C ALA A 414 -4.06 -8.01 16.03
N ILE A 415 -3.49 -7.02 16.72
CA ILE A 415 -3.51 -5.61 16.30
C ILE A 415 -2.64 -5.43 15.04
N ASP A 416 -1.44 -5.99 15.02
CA ASP A 416 -0.53 -5.94 13.86
C ASP A 416 -1.15 -6.61 12.62
N ALA A 417 -1.80 -7.78 12.79
CA ALA A 417 -2.58 -8.43 11.74
C ALA A 417 -3.68 -7.51 11.20
N LYS A 418 -4.43 -6.87 12.10
CA LYS A 418 -5.50 -5.94 11.72
C LYS A 418 -4.97 -4.78 10.87
N MET A 419 -3.83 -4.20 11.22
CA MET A 419 -3.24 -3.08 10.47
C MET A 419 -2.94 -3.46 9.04
N VAL A 420 -2.36 -4.63 8.81
CA VAL A 420 -2.09 -5.14 7.46
C VAL A 420 -3.39 -5.45 6.71
N GLN A 421 -4.38 -6.05 7.39
CA GLN A 421 -5.67 -6.39 6.79
C GLN A 421 -6.45 -5.16 6.29
N GLU A 422 -6.31 -3.99 6.92
CA GLU A 422 -7.14 -2.81 6.60
C GLU A 422 -6.43 -1.71 5.80
N TRP A 423 -5.14 -1.84 5.52
CA TRP A 423 -4.32 -0.79 4.88
C TRP A 423 -4.32 -0.92 3.36
N ILE A 424 -5.11 -0.09 2.68
CA ILE A 424 -5.45 -0.26 1.26
C ILE A 424 -4.86 0.83 0.36
N LEU A 425 -4.60 0.47 -0.91
CA LEU A 425 -4.19 1.40 -1.96
C LEU A 425 -5.40 1.90 -2.77
N LEU A 426 -5.75 3.17 -2.61
CA LEU A 426 -6.64 3.90 -3.52
C LEU A 426 -5.77 4.50 -4.63
N GLY A 427 -5.50 3.71 -5.65
CA GLY A 427 -4.47 3.99 -6.65
C GLY A 427 -4.46 2.95 -7.77
N ASP A 428 -3.79 3.30 -8.87
CA ASP A 428 -3.40 2.32 -9.89
C ASP A 428 -2.16 1.58 -9.37
N PRO A 429 -2.22 0.26 -9.13
CA PRO A 429 -1.10 -0.49 -8.55
C PRO A 429 0.13 -0.55 -9.47
N THR A 430 -0.05 -0.29 -10.76
CA THR A 430 1.05 -0.26 -11.74
C THR A 430 1.69 1.12 -11.88
N LEU A 431 1.19 2.13 -11.13
CA LEU A 431 1.65 3.50 -11.25
C LEU A 431 3.15 3.61 -10.95
N LYS A 432 3.91 4.18 -11.88
CA LYS A 432 5.30 4.59 -11.64
C LYS A 432 5.32 5.90 -10.84
N ILE A 433 5.73 5.84 -9.58
CA ILE A 433 5.86 7.04 -8.73
C ILE A 433 6.89 7.98 -9.36
N GLY A 434 6.50 9.23 -9.62
CA GLY A 434 7.31 10.23 -10.32
C GLY A 434 7.23 10.19 -11.85
N GLY A 435 6.44 9.28 -12.43
CA GLY A 435 6.26 9.12 -13.88
C GLY A 435 7.40 8.37 -14.58
N TYR A 436 7.22 8.05 -15.86
CA TYR A 436 8.23 7.33 -16.64
C TYR A 436 9.32 8.27 -17.15
N SER A 437 10.56 7.78 -17.16
CA SER A 437 11.66 8.43 -17.87
C SER A 437 11.42 8.36 -19.38
N SER A 438 11.64 9.49 -20.06
CA SER A 438 11.54 9.62 -21.53
C SER A 438 12.56 8.78 -22.27
#